data_AF-A0A2V9B2M0-F1
#
_entry.id   AF-A0A2V9B2M0-F1
#
_cell.length_a   1.000
_cell.length_b   1.000
_cell.length_c   1.000
_cell.angle_alpha   90.00
_cell.angle_beta   90.00
_cell.angle_gamma   90.00
#
_symmetry.space_group_name_H-M   'P 1'
#
loop_
_entity.id
_entity.type
_entity.pdbx_description
1 polymer ?
#
loop_
_entity_poly.entity_id
_entity_poly.type
_entity_poly.pdbx_seq_one_letter_code
_entity_poly.pdbx_strand_id
1 'polypeptide(L)'
;MSLSVQDRAEYIATFRFIQVFLMEALARWVPQTPESEVKVLFGRHIWDLAQQADGLGKRGYELRSPSQFSLRPVDSYVELLEEFARTETTPQKIHGFYDVMLPGLAARYQNYLERTDRLLDEPSVRVVERILGEFKRMIGESEALRKELPELRLADKNWPAKLAKREASEPNIVVRRSSAAVA
;
A
#
# COMPACT_ATOMS: atom_id res chain seq x y z
N MET A 1 -23.60 -2.92 -9.16
CA MET A 1 -24.04 -3.03 -7.76
C MET A 1 -22.98 -2.39 -6.89
N SER A 2 -23.35 -1.45 -6.01
CA SER A 2 -22.44 -0.80 -5.08
C SER A 2 -22.04 -1.74 -3.93
N LEU A 3 -20.86 -1.52 -3.36
CA LEU A 3 -20.37 -2.29 -2.22
C LEU A 3 -21.29 -2.14 -0.98
N SER A 4 -21.56 -3.25 -0.29
CA SER A 4 -22.27 -3.22 1.00
C SER A 4 -21.41 -2.55 2.09
N VAL A 5 -21.99 -2.25 3.26
CA VAL A 5 -21.23 -1.71 4.41
C VAL A 5 -20.14 -2.69 4.83
N GLN A 6 -20.46 -3.98 4.91
CA GLN A 6 -19.51 -5.02 5.27
C GLN A 6 -18.39 -5.12 4.24
N ASP A 7 -18.72 -5.09 2.93
CA ASP A 7 -17.71 -5.13 1.88
C ASP A 7 -16.71 -3.98 2.06
N ARG A 8 -17.21 -2.75 2.24
CA ARG A 8 -16.37 -1.57 2.43
C ARG A 8 -15.47 -1.70 3.65
N ALA A 9 -16.00 -2.20 4.75
CA ALA A 9 -15.24 -2.43 5.98
C ALA A 9 -14.06 -3.40 5.74
N GLU A 10 -14.29 -4.49 5.01
CA GLU A 10 -13.26 -5.47 4.64
C GLU A 10 -12.19 -4.85 3.73
N TYR A 11 -12.58 -4.10 2.69
CA TYR A 11 -11.63 -3.37 1.83
C TYR A 11 -10.75 -2.42 2.66
N ILE A 12 -11.36 -1.57 3.49
CA ILE A 12 -10.65 -0.59 4.30
C ILE A 12 -9.71 -1.27 5.30
N ALA A 13 -10.13 -2.36 5.93
CA ALA A 13 -9.29 -3.13 6.85
C ALA A 13 -8.13 -3.83 6.14
N THR A 14 -8.33 -4.33 4.91
CA THR A 14 -7.24 -4.92 4.10
C THR A 14 -6.25 -3.87 3.61
N PHE A 15 -6.74 -2.73 3.17
CA PHE A 15 -5.90 -1.57 2.84
C PHE A 15 -5.06 -1.15 4.04
N ARG A 16 -5.66 -1.05 5.24
CA ARG A 16 -4.92 -0.74 6.47
C ARG A 16 -3.80 -1.75 6.73
N PHE A 17 -4.08 -3.05 6.60
CA PHE A 17 -3.05 -4.09 6.78
C PHE A 17 -1.84 -3.83 5.88
N ILE A 18 -2.09 -3.55 4.60
CA ILE A 18 -1.03 -3.31 3.62
C ILE A 18 -0.25 -2.04 3.97
N GLN A 19 -0.91 -0.96 4.39
CA GLN A 19 -0.22 0.27 4.79
C GLN A 19 0.72 0.05 5.98
N VAL A 20 0.27 -0.69 7.00
CA VAL A 20 1.11 -1.06 8.15
C VAL A 20 2.30 -1.92 7.70
N PHE A 21 2.06 -2.92 6.84
CA PHE A 21 3.13 -3.77 6.32
C PHE A 21 4.18 -2.96 5.56
N LEU A 22 3.75 -2.08 4.64
CA LEU A 22 4.65 -1.24 3.85
C LEU A 22 5.45 -0.27 4.74
N MET A 23 4.81 0.30 5.76
CA MET A 23 5.46 1.15 6.76
C MET A 23 6.58 0.39 7.47
N GLU A 24 6.29 -0.82 7.96
CA GLU A 24 7.25 -1.69 8.64
C GLU A 24 8.38 -2.14 7.72
N ALA A 25 8.08 -2.43 6.45
CA ALA A 25 9.08 -2.80 5.44
C ALA A 25 10.08 -1.66 5.21
N LEU A 26 9.59 -0.43 5.01
CA LEU A 26 10.46 0.75 4.88
C LEU A 26 11.29 0.97 6.15
N ALA A 27 10.66 0.89 7.33
CA ALA A 27 11.36 1.05 8.61
C ALA A 27 12.47 0.01 8.81
N ARG A 28 12.24 -1.24 8.40
CA ARG A 28 13.25 -2.30 8.41
C ARG A 28 14.42 -2.03 7.47
N TRP A 29 14.17 -1.36 6.34
CA TRP A 29 15.20 -1.05 5.35
C TRP A 29 16.08 0.14 5.70
N VAL A 30 15.57 1.12 6.45
CA VAL A 30 16.32 2.32 6.87
C VAL A 30 17.72 1.99 7.44
N PRO A 31 17.90 1.09 8.42
CA PRO A 31 19.23 0.78 8.95
C PRO A 31 20.15 0.05 7.97
N GLN A 32 19.59 -0.64 6.97
CA GLN A 32 20.34 -1.42 5.98
C GLN A 32 20.72 -0.62 4.73
N THR A 33 20.21 0.60 4.61
CA THR A 33 20.44 1.45 3.44
C THR A 33 21.68 2.31 3.68
N PRO A 34 22.71 2.30 2.83
CA PRO A 34 23.90 3.14 3.04
C PRO A 34 23.65 4.62 2.69
N GLU A 35 22.83 4.90 1.68
CA GLU A 35 22.57 6.25 1.16
C GLU A 35 21.73 7.07 2.15
N SER A 36 22.26 8.21 2.58
CA SER A 36 21.66 9.01 3.65
C SER A 36 20.36 9.69 3.20
N GLU A 37 20.33 10.13 1.95
CA GLU A 37 19.25 10.79 1.26
C GLU A 37 18.05 9.84 1.12
N VAL A 38 18.34 8.56 0.85
CA VAL A 38 17.32 7.51 0.81
C VAL A 38 16.71 7.27 2.20
N LYS A 39 17.51 7.33 3.27
CA LYS A 39 16.96 7.23 4.64
C LYS A 39 16.02 8.38 4.96
N VAL A 40 16.35 9.60 4.54
CA VAL A 40 15.48 10.77 4.73
C VAL A 40 14.17 10.58 3.96
N LEU A 41 14.24 10.11 2.71
CA LEU A 41 13.06 9.79 1.91
C LEU A 41 12.18 8.74 2.59
N PHE A 42 12.77 7.60 3.00
CA PHE A 42 12.07 6.54 3.71
C PHE A 42 11.47 7.03 5.03
N GLY A 43 12.20 7.81 5.83
CA GLY A 43 11.71 8.34 7.10
C GLY A 43 10.43 9.16 6.94
N ARG A 44 10.39 10.03 5.92
CA ARG A 44 9.18 10.79 5.59
C ARG A 44 8.03 9.88 5.17
N HIS A 45 8.31 8.90 4.34
CA HIS A 45 7.29 8.00 3.77
C HIS A 45 6.77 6.98 4.78
N ILE A 46 7.58 6.58 5.77
CA ILE A 46 7.14 5.81 6.93
C ILE A 46 6.06 6.57 7.69
N TRP A 47 6.28 7.86 7.96
CA TRP A 47 5.28 8.70 8.59
C TRP A 47 4.01 8.81 7.74
N ASP A 48 4.14 9.02 6.43
CA ASP A 48 2.98 9.07 5.53
C ASP A 48 2.16 7.78 5.61
N LEU A 49 2.80 6.60 5.47
CA LEU A 49 2.12 5.29 5.56
C LEU A 49 1.46 5.08 6.92
N ALA A 50 2.07 5.53 8.02
CA ALA A 50 1.48 5.50 9.35
C ALA A 50 0.17 6.31 9.41
N GLN A 51 0.20 7.54 8.90
CA GLN A 51 -0.97 8.44 8.87
C GLN A 51 -2.08 7.91 7.95
N GLN A 52 -1.71 7.19 6.89
CA GLN A 52 -2.65 6.50 6.01
C GLN A 52 -3.32 5.32 6.74
N ALA A 53 -2.52 4.47 7.40
CA ALA A 53 -3.02 3.36 8.21
C ALA A 53 -3.97 3.84 9.32
N ASP A 54 -3.63 4.92 10.02
CA ASP A 54 -4.50 5.51 11.04
C ASP A 54 -5.80 6.06 10.47
N GLY A 55 -5.74 6.74 9.32
CA GLY A 55 -6.94 7.22 8.62
C GLY A 55 -7.88 6.07 8.23
N LEU A 56 -7.32 4.97 7.71
CA LEU A 56 -8.08 3.77 7.37
C LEU A 56 -8.63 3.07 8.63
N GLY A 57 -7.87 3.02 9.72
CA GLY A 57 -8.32 2.45 10.99
C GLY A 57 -9.50 3.18 11.60
N LYS A 58 -9.46 4.52 11.59
CA LYS A 58 -10.61 5.37 12.00
C LYS A 58 -11.83 5.11 11.12
N ARG A 59 -11.64 5.05 9.80
CA ARG A 59 -12.74 4.77 8.87
C ARG A 59 -13.33 3.37 9.05
N GLY A 60 -12.49 2.37 9.28
CA GLY A 60 -12.92 1.01 9.57
C GLY A 60 -13.85 0.94 10.79
N TYR A 61 -13.54 1.69 11.84
CA TYR A 61 -14.38 1.81 13.03
C TYR A 61 -15.76 2.43 12.73
N GLU A 62 -15.79 3.50 11.94
CA GLU A 62 -17.05 4.13 11.49
C GLU A 62 -17.91 3.19 10.63
N LEU A 63 -17.28 2.22 9.94
CA LEU A 63 -17.92 1.14 9.20
C LEU A 63 -18.26 -0.09 10.08
N ARG A 64 -18.24 0.06 11.41
CA ARG A 64 -18.57 -0.99 12.40
C ARG A 64 -17.54 -2.13 12.52
N SER A 65 -16.32 -1.93 12.04
CA SER A 65 -15.20 -2.82 12.44
C SER A 65 -14.67 -2.45 13.83
N PRO A 66 -13.95 -3.34 14.52
CA PRO A 66 -13.22 -2.97 15.73
C PRO A 66 -12.23 -1.83 15.45
N SER A 67 -11.92 -1.02 16.48
CA SER A 67 -10.99 0.10 16.34
C SER A 67 -9.62 -0.37 15.87
N GLN A 68 -9.03 0.34 14.90
CA GLN A 68 -7.71 0.03 14.33
C GLN A 68 -7.58 -1.42 13.81
N PHE A 69 -8.71 -2.01 13.40
CA PHE A 69 -8.76 -3.37 12.89
C PHE A 69 -8.11 -3.47 11.50
N SER A 70 -7.26 -4.49 11.31
CA SER A 70 -6.66 -4.84 10.03
C SER A 70 -7.08 -6.23 9.61
N LEU A 71 -7.41 -6.38 8.32
CA LEU A 71 -7.77 -7.65 7.72
C LEU A 71 -6.61 -8.13 6.85
N ARG A 72 -5.99 -9.24 7.23
CA ARG A 72 -4.93 -9.85 6.42
C ARG A 72 -5.48 -10.18 5.02
N PRO A 73 -4.78 -9.80 3.93
CA PRO A 73 -5.20 -10.12 2.57
C PRO A 73 -5.07 -11.63 2.30
N VAL A 74 -5.50 -12.05 1.11
CA VAL A 74 -5.30 -13.42 0.60
C VAL A 74 -3.82 -13.85 0.69
N ASP A 75 -3.59 -15.14 0.96
CA ASP A 75 -2.25 -15.69 1.23
C ASP A 75 -1.24 -15.39 0.14
N SER A 76 -1.63 -15.53 -1.13
CA SER A 76 -0.76 -15.27 -2.28
C SER A 76 -0.28 -13.82 -2.36
N TYR A 77 -1.08 -12.86 -1.89
CA TYR A 77 -0.66 -11.46 -1.82
C TYR A 77 0.26 -11.21 -0.61
N VAL A 78 0.06 -11.94 0.51
CA VAL A 78 0.98 -11.89 1.64
C VAL A 78 2.35 -12.45 1.27
N GLU A 79 2.40 -13.55 0.53
CA GLU A 79 3.65 -14.12 0.00
C GLU A 79 4.42 -13.10 -0.86
N LEU A 80 3.71 -12.38 -1.73
CA LEU A 80 4.28 -11.29 -2.52
C LEU A 80 4.82 -10.16 -1.63
N LEU A 81 4.06 -9.74 -0.61
CA LEU A 81 4.50 -8.69 0.32
C LEU A 81 5.78 -9.11 1.05
N GLU A 82 5.86 -10.36 1.49
CA GLU A 82 7.06 -10.92 2.14
C GLU A 82 8.25 -11.03 1.17
N GLU A 83 8.03 -11.48 -0.07
CA GLU A 83 9.04 -11.49 -1.13
C GLU A 83 9.60 -10.08 -1.35
N PHE A 84 8.70 -9.10 -1.51
CA PHE A 84 9.04 -7.69 -1.65
C PHE A 84 9.88 -7.19 -0.46
N ALA A 85 9.47 -7.47 0.78
CA ALA A 85 10.17 -7.03 1.98
C ALA A 85 11.59 -7.62 2.14
N ARG A 86 11.86 -8.78 1.51
CA ARG A 86 13.20 -9.43 1.49
C ARG A 86 14.17 -8.82 0.49
N THR A 87 13.78 -7.80 -0.25
CA THR A 87 14.66 -7.09 -1.18
C THR A 87 15.89 -6.51 -0.46
N GLU A 88 17.09 -6.79 -0.99
CA GLU A 88 18.34 -6.46 -0.30
C GLU A 88 18.96 -5.13 -0.77
N THR A 89 19.04 -4.91 -2.08
CA THR A 89 19.76 -3.76 -2.64
C THR A 89 18.90 -2.48 -2.62
N THR A 90 19.51 -1.33 -2.33
CA THR A 90 18.80 -0.03 -2.35
C THR A 90 18.07 0.23 -3.68
N PRO A 91 18.67 -0.01 -4.86
CA PRO A 91 17.96 0.15 -6.13
C PRO A 91 16.70 -0.73 -6.22
N GLN A 92 16.78 -2.01 -5.85
CA GLN A 92 15.58 -2.87 -5.89
C GLN A 92 14.51 -2.41 -4.91
N LYS A 93 14.88 -1.95 -3.69
CA LYS A 93 13.93 -1.42 -2.70
C LYS A 93 13.18 -0.22 -3.24
N ILE A 94 13.92 0.75 -3.81
CA ILE A 94 13.36 1.95 -4.42
C ILE A 94 12.43 1.59 -5.59
N HIS A 95 12.93 0.86 -6.58
CA HIS A 95 12.15 0.56 -7.79
C HIS A 95 10.95 -0.35 -7.47
N GLY A 96 11.12 -1.33 -6.58
CA GLY A 96 10.04 -2.19 -6.14
C GLY A 96 8.94 -1.42 -5.40
N PHE A 97 9.31 -0.51 -4.50
CA PHE A 97 8.31 0.23 -3.73
C PHE A 97 7.59 1.26 -4.61
N TYR A 98 8.34 2.15 -5.27
CA TYR A 98 7.78 3.32 -5.94
C TYR A 98 7.25 3.02 -7.35
N ASP A 99 7.83 2.06 -8.08
CA ASP A 99 7.41 1.78 -9.46
C ASP A 99 6.50 0.56 -9.56
N VAL A 100 6.41 -0.26 -8.51
CA VAL A 100 5.60 -1.48 -8.52
C VAL A 100 4.52 -1.48 -7.43
N MET A 101 4.90 -1.46 -6.16
CA MET A 101 3.94 -1.61 -5.05
C MET A 101 2.96 -0.43 -4.97
N LEU A 102 3.45 0.82 -5.03
CA LEU A 102 2.57 1.99 -4.97
C LEU A 102 1.62 2.08 -6.18
N PRO A 103 2.07 1.93 -7.45
CA PRO A 103 1.16 1.93 -8.59
C PRO A 103 0.15 0.78 -8.58
N GLY A 104 0.57 -0.44 -8.21
CA GLY A 104 -0.32 -1.60 -8.08
C GLY A 104 -1.41 -1.36 -7.03
N LEU A 105 -1.02 -0.84 -5.86
CA LEU A 105 -1.98 -0.48 -4.82
C LEU A 105 -2.88 0.70 -5.23
N ALA A 106 -2.36 1.69 -5.96
CA ALA A 106 -3.15 2.79 -6.50
C ALA A 106 -4.26 2.28 -7.45
N ALA A 107 -3.95 1.31 -8.32
CA ALA A 107 -4.95 0.69 -9.19
C ALA A 107 -6.07 -0.01 -8.39
N ARG A 108 -5.73 -0.66 -7.27
CA ARG A 108 -6.72 -1.29 -6.37
C ARG A 108 -7.59 -0.27 -5.66
N TYR A 109 -7.00 0.84 -5.22
CA TYR A 109 -7.72 1.95 -4.61
C TYR A 109 -8.67 2.61 -5.61
N GLN A 110 -8.24 2.79 -6.86
CA GLN A 110 -9.10 3.27 -7.95
C GLN A 110 -10.26 2.30 -8.21
N ASN A 111 -10.00 0.98 -8.28
CA ASN A 111 -11.06 -0.01 -8.42
C ASN A 111 -12.08 0.01 -7.27
N TYR A 112 -11.63 0.27 -6.03
CA TYR A 112 -12.53 0.48 -4.91
C TYR A 112 -13.43 1.70 -5.13
N LEU A 113 -12.87 2.83 -5.57
CA LEU A 113 -13.62 4.06 -5.85
C LEU A 113 -14.66 3.90 -6.97
N GLU A 114 -14.36 3.07 -7.98
CA GLU A 114 -15.30 2.75 -9.07
C GLU A 114 -16.49 1.92 -8.61
N ARG A 115 -16.34 1.17 -7.52
CA ARG A 115 -17.34 0.21 -7.02
C ARG A 115 -18.11 0.71 -5.80
N THR A 116 -17.57 1.70 -5.09
CA THR A 116 -18.25 2.34 -3.95
C THR A 116 -19.24 3.40 -4.43
N ASP A 117 -20.31 3.60 -3.67
CA ASP A 117 -21.25 4.69 -3.93
C ASP A 117 -20.68 5.98 -3.35
N ARG A 118 -20.35 6.95 -4.21
CA ARG A 118 -19.70 8.19 -3.78
C ARG A 118 -20.58 9.07 -2.89
N LEU A 119 -21.90 8.94 -2.98
CA LEU A 119 -22.84 9.71 -2.15
C LEU A 119 -23.02 9.04 -0.78
N LEU A 120 -23.18 7.73 -0.74
CA LEU A 120 -23.42 6.97 0.50
C LEU A 120 -22.15 6.63 1.28
N ASP A 121 -20.98 6.73 0.65
CA ASP A 121 -19.68 6.39 1.23
C ASP A 121 -18.62 7.48 1.02
N GLU A 122 -19.07 8.74 0.89
CA GLU A 122 -18.20 9.91 0.71
C GLU A 122 -17.01 9.95 1.69
N PRO A 123 -17.15 9.63 3.00
CA PRO A 123 -16.02 9.64 3.92
C PRO A 123 -14.90 8.67 3.50
N SER A 124 -15.23 7.46 3.04
CA SER A 124 -14.23 6.51 2.56
C SER A 124 -13.59 6.99 1.26
N VAL A 125 -14.38 7.58 0.35
CA VAL A 125 -13.87 8.18 -0.90
C VAL A 125 -12.81 9.23 -0.60
N ARG A 126 -13.08 10.16 0.31
CA ARG A 126 -12.12 11.21 0.68
C ARG A 126 -10.84 10.64 1.30
N VAL A 127 -10.94 9.62 2.15
CA VAL A 127 -9.76 8.94 2.72
C VAL A 127 -8.91 8.30 1.63
N VAL A 128 -9.54 7.58 0.70
CA VAL A 128 -8.86 6.87 -0.40
C VAL A 128 -8.25 7.84 -1.41
N GLU A 129 -8.94 8.91 -1.78
CA GLU A 129 -8.42 9.94 -2.69
C GLU A 129 -7.21 10.68 -2.10
N ARG A 130 -7.24 10.97 -0.80
CA ARG A 130 -6.08 11.53 -0.09
C ARG A 130 -4.86 10.63 -0.21
N ILE A 131 -5.03 9.32 0.05
CA ILE A 131 -3.95 8.33 -0.04
C ILE A 131 -3.40 8.26 -1.48
N LEU A 132 -4.27 8.28 -2.49
CA LEU A 132 -3.86 8.30 -3.90
C LEU A 132 -3.01 9.53 -4.24
N GLY A 133 -3.39 10.71 -3.73
CA GLY A 133 -2.60 11.94 -3.88
C GLY A 133 -1.23 11.85 -3.20
N GLU A 134 -1.18 11.26 -2.01
CA GLU A 134 0.06 11.02 -1.28
C GLU A 134 0.96 10.02 -2.02
N PHE A 135 0.43 8.92 -2.57
CA PHE A 135 1.19 7.99 -3.41
C PHE A 135 1.83 8.67 -4.61
N LYS A 136 1.05 9.48 -5.34
CA LYS A 136 1.58 10.24 -6.49
C LYS A 136 2.74 11.16 -6.07
N ARG A 137 2.62 11.82 -4.93
CA ARG A 137 3.70 12.64 -4.36
C ARG A 137 4.93 11.80 -4.03
N MET A 138 4.75 10.67 -3.33
CA MET A 138 5.85 9.78 -2.92
C MET A 138 6.63 9.26 -4.14
N ILE A 139 5.94 8.87 -5.21
CA ILE A 139 6.55 8.45 -6.48
C ILE A 139 7.37 9.60 -7.09
N GLY A 140 6.81 10.81 -7.18
CA GLY A 140 7.51 11.96 -7.73
C GLY A 140 8.76 12.35 -6.93
N GLU A 141 8.72 12.25 -5.60
CA GLU A 141 9.88 12.49 -4.73
C GLU A 141 11.00 11.46 -4.97
N SER A 142 10.64 10.19 -5.17
CA SER A 142 11.58 9.12 -5.52
C SER A 142 12.20 9.33 -6.91
N GLU A 143 11.40 9.74 -7.90
CA GLU A 143 11.89 10.08 -9.23
C GLU A 143 12.87 11.26 -9.22
N ALA A 144 12.61 12.28 -8.40
CA ALA A 144 13.52 13.40 -8.23
C ALA A 144 14.86 12.94 -7.63
N LEU A 145 14.82 12.17 -6.54
CA LEU A 145 16.02 11.64 -5.89
C LEU A 145 16.87 10.78 -6.83
N ARG A 146 16.23 9.91 -7.61
CA ARG A 146 16.93 9.03 -8.57
C ARG A 146 17.62 9.78 -9.72
N LYS A 147 17.21 11.01 -10.03
CA LYS A 147 17.92 11.85 -11.01
C LYS A 147 19.24 12.37 -10.45
N GLU A 148 19.31 12.56 -9.13
CA GLU A 148 20.47 13.10 -8.42
C GLU A 148 21.47 12.00 -8.04
N LEU A 149 21.01 10.76 -7.86
CA LEU A 149 21.82 9.61 -7.40
C LEU A 149 21.91 8.48 -8.46
N PRO A 150 22.93 8.49 -9.33
CA PRO A 150 23.15 7.48 -10.37
C PRO A 150 23.27 6.04 -9.86
N GLU A 151 23.73 5.83 -8.63
CA GLU A 151 23.86 4.53 -7.95
C GLU A 151 22.51 3.85 -7.68
N LEU A 152 21.41 4.62 -7.66
CA LEU A 152 20.06 4.08 -7.54
C LEU A 152 19.52 3.47 -8.84
N ARG A 153 20.35 3.42 -9.90
CA ARG A 153 20.00 2.74 -11.14
C ARG A 153 19.95 1.24 -10.93
N LEU A 154 18.85 0.64 -11.35
CA LEU A 154 18.66 -0.79 -11.28
C LEU A 154 19.41 -1.49 -12.42
N ALA A 155 20.27 -2.45 -12.06
CA ALA A 155 21.04 -3.23 -13.03
C ALA A 155 20.15 -4.19 -13.85
N ASP A 156 19.29 -4.96 -13.17
CA ASP A 156 18.30 -5.81 -13.84
C ASP A 156 17.03 -5.01 -14.16
N LYS A 157 16.97 -4.49 -15.39
CA LYS A 157 15.82 -3.72 -15.88
C LYS A 157 14.53 -4.55 -15.99
N ASN A 158 14.62 -5.88 -16.01
CA ASN A 158 13.44 -6.75 -16.12
C ASN A 158 12.84 -7.09 -14.75
N TRP A 159 13.59 -6.88 -13.66
CA TRP A 159 13.14 -7.21 -12.32
C TRP A 159 11.84 -6.50 -11.91
N PRO A 160 11.67 -5.16 -12.12
CA PRO A 160 10.43 -4.48 -11.77
C PRO A 160 9.23 -5.02 -12.54
N ALA A 161 9.40 -5.34 -13.83
CA ALA A 161 8.34 -5.91 -14.65
C ALA A 161 7.89 -7.31 -14.17
N LYS A 162 8.83 -8.14 -13.70
CA LYS A 162 8.50 -9.45 -13.10
C LYS A 162 7.71 -9.27 -11.80
N LEU A 163 8.15 -8.37 -10.93
CA LEU A 163 7.45 -8.07 -9.67
C LEU A 163 6.06 -7.48 -9.95
N ALA A 164 5.93 -6.56 -10.90
CA ALA A 164 4.65 -5.97 -11.29
C ALA A 164 3.68 -7.01 -11.86
N LYS A 165 4.18 -7.96 -12.67
CA LYS A 165 3.37 -9.08 -13.14
C LYS A 165 2.89 -9.96 -11.98
N ARG A 166 3.73 -10.19 -10.97
CA ARG A 166 3.34 -10.95 -9.78
C ARG A 166 2.30 -10.18 -8.95
N GLU A 167 2.51 -8.88 -8.74
CA GLU A 167 1.56 -7.99 -8.06
C GLU A 167 0.18 -8.00 -8.75
N ALA A 168 0.16 -7.84 -10.07
CA ALA A 168 -1.06 -7.82 -10.84
C ALA A 168 -1.76 -9.19 -10.96
N SER A 169 -1.05 -10.30 -10.67
CA SER A 169 -1.61 -11.65 -10.79
C SER A 169 -2.73 -11.95 -9.78
N GLU A 170 -2.84 -11.15 -8.72
CA GLU A 170 -3.86 -11.28 -7.69
C GLU A 170 -4.82 -10.09 -7.71
N PRO A 171 -5.86 -10.07 -8.57
CA PRO A 171 -6.72 -8.90 -8.72
C PRO A 171 -7.61 -8.65 -7.49
N ASN A 172 -7.99 -9.70 -6.76
CA ASN A 172 -8.83 -9.59 -5.57
C ASN A 172 -8.09 -10.06 -4.31
N ILE A 173 -7.65 -9.08 -3.51
CA ILE A 173 -6.85 -9.32 -2.32
C ILE A 173 -7.66 -9.38 -1.02
N VAL A 174 -8.97 -9.09 -1.07
CA VAL A 174 -9.82 -8.95 0.11
C VAL A 174 -10.47 -10.29 0.45
N VAL A 175 -10.19 -10.80 1.65
CA VAL A 175 -10.83 -11.99 2.19
C VAL A 175 -12.24 -11.62 2.68
N ARG A 176 -13.26 -12.37 2.24
CA ARG A 176 -14.64 -12.16 2.67
C ARG A 176 -14.91 -12.88 3.98
N ARG A 177 -15.42 -12.19 4.99
CA ARG A 177 -15.81 -12.81 6.25
C ARG A 177 -17.23 -13.37 6.14
N SER A 178 -17.41 -14.62 6.56
CA SER A 178 -18.75 -15.16 6.79
C SER A 178 -19.44 -14.35 7.88
N SER A 179 -20.70 -13.99 7.66
CA SER A 179 -21.55 -13.20 8.57
C SER A 179 -21.73 -13.84 9.96
N ALA A 180 -21.32 -15.10 10.14
CA ALA A 180 -21.42 -15.83 11.41
C ALA A 180 -20.32 -15.49 12.45
N ALA A 181 -19.27 -14.75 12.08
CA ALA A 181 -18.12 -14.50 12.97
C ALA A 181 -18.15 -13.15 13.71
N VAL A 182 -19.28 -12.45 13.71
CA VAL A 182 -19.46 -11.17 14.40
C VAL A 182 -20.55 -11.35 15.48
N ALA A 183 -20.20 -12.07 16.54
CA ALA A 183 -20.93 -12.11 17.81
C ALA A 183 -19.94 -11.84 18.93
#